data_AF-A0A2M7CW03-F1
#
_entry.id   AF-A0A2M7CW03-F1
#
_cell.length_a   1.000
_cell.length_b   1.000
_cell.length_c   1.000
_cell.angle_alpha   90.00
_cell.angle_beta   90.00
_cell.angle_gamma   90.00
#
_symmetry.space_group_name_H-M   'P 1'
#
loop_
_entity.id
_entity.type
_entity.pdbx_description
1 polymer ?
#
loop_
_entity_poly.entity_id
_entity_poly.type
_entity_poly.pdbx_seq_one_letter_code
_entity_poly.pdbx_strand_id
1 'polypeptide(L)' 'MRAVDTNVLVRLLARDDAEQLKCAEAFVAKGAWVSHLVLAETVWVLASVYDLTPRQ' A
#
# COMPACT_ATOMS: atom_id res chain seq x y z
N MET A 1 17.61 3.82 0.89
CA MET A 1 16.35 3.29 0.33
C MET A 1 15.54 2.75 1.50
N ARG A 2 14.25 3.11 1.65
CA ARG A 2 13.42 2.69 2.81
C ARG A 2 12.56 1.51 2.42
N ALA A 3 12.69 0.39 3.14
CA ALA A 3 11.74 -0.70 3.01
C ALA A 3 10.37 -0.24 3.53
N VAL A 4 9.30 -0.61 2.84
CA VAL A 4 7.93 -0.23 3.22
C VAL A 4 7.13 -1.47 3.57
N ASP A 5 6.18 -1.27 4.49
CA ASP A 5 5.24 -2.29 4.92
C ASP A 5 3.99 -2.31 4.04
N THR A 6 3.23 -3.40 4.11
CA THR A 6 1.93 -3.58 3.45
C THR A 6 0.98 -2.43 3.72
N ASN A 7 0.92 -1.92 4.95
CA ASN A 7 0.00 -0.83 5.30
C ASN A 7 0.28 0.46 4.53
N VAL A 8 1.55 0.79 4.25
CA VAL A 8 1.91 1.99 3.47
C VAL A 8 1.34 1.89 2.06
N LEU A 9 1.46 0.72 1.42
CA LEU A 9 0.91 0.51 0.08
C LEU A 9 -0.62 0.53 0.08
N VAL A 10 -1.25 -0.09 1.09
CA VAL A 10 -2.72 -0.08 1.24
C VAL A 10 -3.23 1.36 1.35
N ARG A 11 -2.60 2.22 2.16
CA ARG A 11 -3.03 3.63 2.27
C ARG A 11 -2.91 4.40 0.97
N LEU A 12 -1.83 4.18 0.21
CA LEU A 12 -1.62 4.84 -1.08
C LEU A 12 -2.63 4.39 -2.15
N LEU A 13 -3.04 3.11 -2.12
CA LEU A 13 -3.92 2.50 -3.12
C LEU A 13 -5.40 2.64 -2.78
N ALA A 14 -5.80 2.29 -1.55
CA ALA A 14 -7.19 2.34 -1.11
C ALA A 14 -7.66 3.77 -0.77
N ARG A 15 -6.74 4.63 -0.30
CA ARG A 15 -7.01 6.03 0.06
C ARG A 15 -8.20 6.20 1.00
N ASP A 16 -8.34 5.25 1.92
CA ASP A 16 -9.45 5.13 2.86
C ASP A 16 -9.35 6.10 4.05
N ASP A 17 -8.15 6.60 4.34
CA ASP A 17 -7.88 7.57 5.39
C ASP A 17 -7.00 8.72 4.87
N ALA A 18 -7.52 9.95 4.92
CA ALA A 18 -6.88 11.13 4.37
C ALA A 18 -5.63 11.59 5.15
N GLU A 19 -5.56 11.34 6.46
CA GLU A 19 -4.38 11.69 7.26
C GLU A 19 -3.26 10.69 7.02
N GLN A 20 -3.60 9.40 7.02
CA GLN A 20 -2.65 8.33 6.75
C GLN A 20 -2.15 8.36 5.31
N LEU A 21 -2.99 8.74 4.34
CA LEU A 21 -2.57 8.96 2.95
C LEU A 21 -1.47 10.02 2.86
N LYS A 22 -1.66 11.19 3.48
CA LYS A 22 -0.65 12.26 3.48
C LYS A 22 0.66 11.80 4.11
N CYS A 23 0.59 11.07 5.21
CA CYS A 23 1.76 10.48 5.86
C CYS A 23 2.48 9.47 4.95
N ALA A 24 1.73 8.60 4.28
CA ALA A 24 2.28 7.61 3.36
C ALA A 24 2.95 8.27 2.14
N GLU A 25 2.31 9.28 1.54
CA GLU A 25 2.87 10.06 0.43
C GLU A 25 4.19 10.76 0.83
N ALA A 26 4.20 11.42 1.99
CA ALA A 26 5.40 12.07 2.51
C ALA A 26 6.52 11.05 2.81
N PHE A 27 6.16 9.87 3.31
CA PHE A 27 7.13 8.82 3.64
C PHE A 27 7.83 8.25 2.40
N VAL A 28 7.09 8.02 1.31
CA VAL A 28 7.60 7.45 0.06
C VAL A 28 8.16 8.48 -0.93
N ALA A 29 8.07 9.78 -0.64
CA ALA A 29 8.49 10.87 -1.53
C ALA A 29 9.94 10.78 -2.03
N LYS A 30 10.84 10.11 -1.29
CA LYS A 30 12.25 9.89 -1.67
C LYS A 30 12.52 8.51 -2.25
N GLY A 31 11.47 7.80 -2.64
CA GLY A 31 11.51 6.41 -3.08
C GLY A 31 11.37 5.42 -1.94
N ALA A 32 10.91 4.23 -2.31
CA ALA A 32 10.56 3.12 -1.43
C ALA A 32 11.08 1.81 -2.05
N TRP A 33 11.55 0.90 -1.21
CA TRP A 33 11.82 -0.48 -1.60
C TRP A 33 10.67 -1.35 -1.14
N VAL A 34 10.13 -2.15 -2.07
CA VAL A 34 9.00 -3.04 -1.82
C VAL A 34 9.48 -4.47 -2.03
N SER A 35 9.32 -5.32 -1.02
CA SER A 35 9.62 -6.74 -1.14
C SER A 35 8.50 -7.48 -1.88
N HIS A 36 8.81 -8.65 -2.45
CA HIS A 36 7.77 -9.51 -3.04
C HIS A 36 6.71 -9.94 -2.02
N LEU A 37 7.10 -10.11 -0.75
CA LEU A 37 6.16 -10.48 0.32
C LEU A 37 5.14 -9.36 0.56
N VAL A 38 5.63 -8.12 0.70
CA VAL A 38 4.76 -6.93 0.90
C VAL A 38 3.83 -6.73 -0.30
N LEU A 39 4.29 -6.99 -1.53
CA LEU A 39 3.44 -7.01 -2.72
C LEU A 39 2.33 -8.06 -2.63
N ALA A 40 2.67 -9.30 -2.29
CA ALA A 40 1.71 -10.40 -2.18
C ALA A 40 0.65 -10.13 -1.10
N GLU A 41 1.08 -9.66 0.06
CA GLU A 41 0.17 -9.27 1.15
C GLU A 41 -0.73 -8.10 0.74
N THR A 42 -0.19 -7.09 0.04
CA THR A 42 -0.99 -5.95 -0.43
C THR A 42 -2.12 -6.41 -1.36
N VAL A 43 -1.84 -7.30 -2.31
CA VAL A 43 -2.88 -7.87 -3.19
C VAL A 43 -3.92 -8.64 -2.38
N TRP A 44 -3.49 -9.45 -1.41
CA TRP A 44 -4.40 -10.19 -0.55
C TRP A 44 -5.29 -9.25 0.30
N VAL A 45 -4.74 -8.19 0.89
CA VAL A 45 -5.50 -7.21 1.68
C VAL A 45 -6.51 -6.47 0.80
N LEU A 46 -6.09 -5.97 -0.37
CA LEU A 46 -6.99 -5.26 -1.28
C LEU A 46 -8.16 -6.14 -1.72
N ALA A 47 -7.92 -7.41 -2.02
CA ALA A 47 -8.96 -8.34 -2.42
C ALA A 47 -9.89 -8.75 -1.26
N SER A 48 -9.36 -9.01 -0.07
CA SER A 48 -10.12 -9.60 1.05
C SER A 48 -10.76 -8.59 2.01
N VAL A 49 -10.21 -7.39 2.11
CA VAL A 49 -10.69 -6.34 3.04
C VAL A 49 -11.40 -5.22 2.29
N TYR A 50 -10.94 -4.88 1.09
CA TYR A 50 -11.49 -3.77 0.30
C TYR A 50 -12.34 -4.23 -0.90
N ASP A 51 -12.48 -5.55 -1.12
CA ASP A 51 -13.15 -6.14 -2.30
C ASP A 51 -12.61 -5.62 -3.65
N LEU A 52 -11.35 -5.16 -3.66
CA LEU A 52 -10.65 -4.65 -4.84
C LEU A 52 -9.90 -5.78 -5.53
N THR A 53 -10.58 -6.49 -6.42
CA THR A 53 -10.00 -7.58 -7.20
C THR A 53 -9.56 -7.12 -8.60
N PRO A 54 -8.53 -7.75 -9.19
CA PRO A 54 -8.15 -7.47 -10.58
C PRO A 54 -9.31 -7.78 -11.52
N ARG A 55 -9.56 -6.91 -12.50
CA ARG A 55 -10.38 -7.27 -13.66
C ARG A 55 -9.56 -8.24 -14.52
N GLN A 56 -10.03 -9.47 -14.66
CA GLN A 56 -9.47 -10.49 -15.54
C GLN A 56 -9.76 -10.18 -17.01
#